data_AF-A0AAU8S337-F1
#
_entry.id   AF-A0AAU8S337-F1
#
_cell.length_a   1.000
_cell.length_b   1.000
_cell.length_c   1.000
_cell.angle_alpha   90.00
_cell.angle_beta   90.00
_cell.angle_gamma   90.00
#
_symmetry.space_group_name_H-M   'P 1'
#
loop_
_entity.id
_entity.type
_entity.pdbx_description
1 polymer ?
#
loop_
_entity_poly.entity_id
_entity_poly.type
_entity_poly.pdbx_seq_one_letter_code
_entity_poly.pdbx_strand_id
1 'polypeptide(L)'
;MNRKDDFVLADDWNDELAMLLEDVRNDPRRDIWLWLYLVIYENADLPFESCNGSTMRGQIARLLERRRSILRRLGSLKDQFLVLAERINWIDQSERQYLWLRPRVERLTTGKNHSGLPRGLVHLTGRSRLIAMLDIWNINIAEKAKQIDSLRNEWLQHKAKDSDFGWFEDKNEGHLRCKCAWDWLKKNRLPPHSLATPITNHTELITFFDHAEFGPTEQKAIIKAIKQLWSRRQFDVRAVDKKQVNVMLAKTAINLLDELAEKHKLKRAQVLERLITMESEGGGYLVDNPYPPKETPK
;
A
#
# COMPACT_ATOMS: atom_id res chain seq x y z
N MET A 1 0.89 54.97 -13.97
CA MET A 1 1.71 55.25 -12.77
C MET A 1 1.32 54.21 -11.73
N ASN A 2 2.30 53.40 -11.33
CA ASN A 2 2.13 52.10 -10.70
C ASN A 2 2.04 52.28 -9.17
N ARG A 3 0.94 51.85 -8.55
CA ARG A 3 0.88 51.43 -7.14
C ARG A 3 -0.31 50.48 -7.02
N LYS A 4 -0.03 49.20 -7.24
CA LYS A 4 -0.83 48.15 -6.61
C LYS A 4 -0.41 48.16 -5.15
N ASP A 5 -1.33 48.59 -4.30
CA ASP A 5 -1.23 48.34 -2.88
C ASP A 5 -1.30 46.82 -2.68
N ASP A 6 -0.13 46.23 -2.46
CA ASP A 6 0.02 44.90 -1.90
C ASP A 6 -0.58 44.91 -0.49
N PHE A 7 -1.89 44.67 -0.38
CA PHE A 7 -2.49 44.17 0.84
C PHE A 7 -2.10 42.70 1.02
N VAL A 8 -0.81 42.47 1.30
CA VAL A 8 -0.38 41.26 1.99
C VAL A 8 -0.80 41.45 3.43
N LEU A 9 -1.90 40.80 3.82
CA LEU A 9 -2.20 40.53 5.22
C LEU A 9 -0.97 39.82 5.79
N ALA A 10 -0.13 40.59 6.49
CA ALA A 10 0.81 40.05 7.44
C ALA A 10 -0.05 39.42 8.55
N ASP A 11 -0.44 38.16 8.34
CA ASP A 11 -0.98 37.34 9.40
C ASP A 11 -0.03 37.43 10.60
N ASP A 12 -0.60 37.48 11.78
CA ASP A 12 0.04 37.79 13.05
C ASP A 12 1.02 36.66 13.46
N TRP A 13 2.25 36.65 12.91
CA TRP A 13 3.26 35.60 13.14
C TRP A 13 4.01 35.73 14.47
N ASN A 14 3.44 36.37 15.49
CA ASN A 14 4.15 36.61 16.75
C ASN A 14 3.28 36.29 17.97
N ASP A 15 2.82 35.05 18.06
CA ASP A 15 2.15 34.60 19.29
C ASP A 15 3.11 34.61 20.49
N GLU A 16 2.53 34.60 21.70
CA GLU A 16 3.27 34.69 22.96
C GLU A 16 4.40 33.66 23.08
N LEU A 17 4.22 32.47 22.51
CA LEU A 17 5.23 31.43 22.53
C LEU A 17 6.41 31.77 21.62
N ALA A 18 6.16 32.28 20.41
CA ALA A 18 7.22 32.73 19.50
C ALA A 18 8.08 33.83 20.16
N MET A 19 7.44 34.79 20.82
CA MET A 19 8.12 35.84 21.57
C MET A 19 8.98 35.29 22.72
N LEU A 20 8.45 34.35 23.50
CA LEU A 20 9.15 33.75 24.64
C LEU A 20 10.36 32.90 24.22
N LEU A 21 10.27 32.27 23.05
CA LEU A 21 11.32 31.41 22.52
C LEU A 21 12.34 32.19 21.67
N GLU A 22 12.11 33.47 21.44
CA GLU A 22 12.91 34.32 20.54
C GLU A 22 13.07 33.68 19.14
N ASP A 23 12.03 32.99 18.68
CA ASP A 23 12.04 32.24 17.41
C ASP A 23 10.99 32.80 16.45
N VAL A 24 11.45 33.11 15.25
CA VAL A 24 10.65 33.67 14.15
C VAL A 24 9.80 32.59 13.47
N ARG A 25 10.09 31.30 13.71
CA ARG A 25 9.42 30.19 13.03
C ARG A 25 8.49 29.41 13.95
N ASN A 26 7.25 29.24 13.48
CA ASN A 26 6.35 28.22 13.99
C ASN A 26 6.88 26.84 13.58
N ASP A 27 7.33 26.05 14.56
CA ASP A 27 7.77 24.66 14.38
C ASP A 27 6.85 23.73 15.17
N PRO A 28 5.83 23.14 14.51
CA PRO A 28 4.89 22.24 15.16
C PRO A 28 5.57 21.02 15.82
N ARG A 29 6.68 20.51 15.26
CA ARG A 29 7.39 19.37 15.84
C ARG A 29 8.02 19.76 17.18
N ARG A 30 8.73 20.89 17.20
CA ARG A 30 9.32 21.44 18.43
C ARG A 30 8.24 21.69 19.48
N ASP A 31 7.10 22.26 19.11
CA ASP A 31 6.06 22.58 20.07
C ASP A 31 5.36 21.35 20.63
N ILE A 32 5.08 20.34 19.80
CA ILE A 32 4.56 19.03 20.25
C ILE A 32 5.53 18.38 21.23
N TRP A 33 6.82 18.34 20.88
CA TRP A 33 7.85 17.80 21.77
C TRP A 33 7.91 18.56 23.10
N LEU A 34 7.91 19.89 23.06
CA LEU A 34 7.97 20.74 24.24
C LEU A 34 6.76 20.52 25.14
N TRP A 35 5.56 20.47 24.56
CA TRP A 35 4.34 20.14 25.29
C TRP A 35 4.47 18.78 25.99
N LEU A 36 4.93 17.75 25.28
CA LEU A 36 5.11 16.40 25.83
C LEU A 36 6.19 16.35 26.90
N TYR A 37 7.30 17.06 26.71
CA TYR A 37 8.37 17.16 27.69
C TYR A 37 7.87 17.77 28.99
N LEU A 38 7.10 18.86 28.90
CA LEU A 38 6.51 19.52 30.07
C LEU A 38 5.59 18.56 30.84
N VAL A 39 4.73 17.82 30.15
CA VAL A 39 3.80 16.88 30.80
C VAL A 39 4.54 15.68 31.40
N ILE A 40 5.46 15.06 30.67
CA ILE A 40 6.05 13.76 31.03
C ILE A 40 7.23 13.91 31.99
N TYR A 41 8.08 14.93 31.81
CA TYR A 41 9.31 15.09 32.58
C TYR A 41 9.24 16.21 33.62
N GLU A 42 8.38 17.21 33.42
CA GLU A 42 8.24 18.35 34.35
C GLU A 42 6.93 18.32 35.16
N ASN A 43 6.15 17.24 35.02
CA ASN A 43 4.83 17.04 35.65
C ASN A 43 3.93 18.28 35.50
N ALA A 44 3.90 18.86 34.29
CA ALA A 44 3.05 19.99 33.99
C ALA A 44 1.58 19.57 33.88
N ASP A 45 0.70 20.38 34.48
CA ASP A 45 -0.75 20.24 34.33
C ASP A 45 -1.22 20.95 33.05
N LEU A 46 -1.10 20.25 31.92
CA LEU A 46 -1.57 20.72 30.61
C LEU A 46 -2.71 19.83 30.11
N PRO A 47 -3.82 20.40 29.60
CA PRO A 47 -4.94 19.62 29.09
C PRO A 47 -4.52 18.74 27.91
N PHE A 48 -4.77 17.43 27.96
CA PHE A 48 -4.29 16.48 26.96
C PHE A 48 -4.89 16.72 25.56
N GLU A 49 -6.12 17.21 25.51
CA GLU A 49 -6.81 17.67 24.32
C GLU A 49 -6.18 18.93 23.70
N SER A 50 -5.29 19.64 24.40
CA SER A 50 -4.57 20.76 23.79
C SER A 50 -3.38 20.32 22.95
N CYS A 51 -2.83 19.11 23.18
CA CYS A 51 -1.64 18.64 22.47
C CYS A 51 -1.89 18.51 20.96
N ASN A 52 -1.06 19.18 20.16
CA ASN A 52 -1.21 19.33 18.70
C ASN A 52 -2.53 20.02 18.27
N GLY A 53 -3.25 20.66 19.18
CA GLY A 53 -4.43 21.48 18.91
C GLY A 53 -4.09 22.96 18.76
N SER A 54 -5.07 23.76 18.36
CA SER A 54 -4.91 25.21 18.14
C SER A 54 -4.55 25.99 19.41
N THR A 55 -4.94 25.49 20.59
CA THR A 55 -4.68 26.15 21.88
C THR A 55 -3.35 25.76 22.51
N MET A 56 -2.63 24.78 21.94
CA MET A 56 -1.40 24.22 22.50
C MET A 56 -0.36 25.29 22.83
N ARG A 57 -0.07 26.16 21.87
CA ARG A 57 1.02 27.14 21.96
C ARG A 57 0.78 28.16 23.08
N GLY A 58 -0.45 28.66 23.21
CA GLY A 58 -0.84 29.55 24.30
C GLY A 58 -0.88 28.88 25.68
N GLN A 59 -1.08 27.56 25.77
CA GLN A 59 -0.94 26.80 27.02
C GLN A 59 0.54 26.67 27.42
N ILE A 60 1.42 26.38 26.46
CA ILE A 60 2.88 26.32 26.69
C ILE A 60 3.41 27.68 27.14
N ALA A 61 3.05 28.76 26.44
CA ALA A 61 3.52 30.12 26.74
C ALA A 61 3.25 30.51 28.20
N ARG A 62 1.97 30.44 28.62
CA ARG A 62 1.54 30.74 29.99
C ARG A 62 2.27 29.92 31.05
N LEU A 63 2.63 28.67 30.73
CA LEU A 63 3.37 27.81 31.66
C LEU A 63 4.85 28.22 31.74
N LEU A 64 5.50 28.50 30.61
CA LEU A 64 6.90 28.87 30.55
C LEU A 64 7.18 30.25 31.16
N GLU A 65 6.24 31.19 31.10
CA GLU A 65 6.34 32.47 31.82
C GLU A 65 6.53 32.27 33.32
N ARG A 66 5.83 31.27 33.89
CA ARG A 66 5.91 30.90 35.31
C ARG A 66 7.11 30.02 35.63
N ARG A 67 7.68 29.33 34.63
CA ARG A 67 8.79 28.36 34.78
C ARG A 67 10.00 28.72 33.92
N ARG A 68 10.56 29.91 34.13
CA ARG A 68 11.72 30.44 33.37
C ARG A 68 12.98 29.57 33.43
N SER A 69 13.14 28.70 34.42
CA SER A 69 14.28 27.77 34.51
C SER A 69 14.31 26.76 33.36
N ILE A 70 13.15 26.33 32.87
CA ILE A 70 13.03 25.41 31.72
C ILE A 70 13.47 26.12 30.45
N LEU A 71 13.04 27.38 30.26
CA LEU A 71 13.40 28.21 29.11
C LEU A 71 14.93 28.34 28.96
N ARG A 72 15.65 28.55 30.06
CA ARG A 72 17.12 28.65 30.07
C ARG A 72 17.83 27.36 29.63
N ARG A 73 17.19 26.20 29.84
CA ARG A 73 17.76 24.88 29.50
C ARG A 73 17.22 24.34 28.16
N LEU A 74 16.28 25.04 27.53
CA LEU A 74 15.55 24.55 26.37
C LEU A 74 16.47 24.15 25.21
N GLY A 75 17.50 24.95 24.93
CA GLY A 75 18.49 24.61 23.90
C GLY A 75 19.17 23.27 24.15
N SER A 76 19.68 23.07 25.37
CA SER A 76 20.32 21.80 25.77
C SER A 76 19.33 20.63 25.78
N LEU A 77 18.09 20.84 26.21
CA LEU A 77 17.05 19.82 26.15
C LEU A 77 16.71 19.45 24.70
N LYS A 78 16.66 20.44 23.81
CA LYS A 78 16.43 20.21 22.38
C LYS A 78 17.52 19.31 21.80
N ASP A 79 18.78 19.60 22.10
CA ASP A 79 19.93 18.83 21.61
C ASP A 79 19.97 17.39 22.19
N GLN A 80 19.41 17.20 23.39
CA GLN A 80 19.30 15.88 24.01
C GLN A 80 18.19 15.03 23.39
N PHE A 81 17.06 15.63 23.02
CA PHE A 81 15.85 14.88 22.62
C PHE A 81 15.63 14.85 21.11
N LEU A 82 15.86 15.95 20.39
CA LEU A 82 15.46 16.09 19.00
C LEU A 82 16.60 15.72 18.04
N VAL A 83 16.36 14.72 17.21
CA VAL A 83 17.22 14.48 16.05
C VAL A 83 16.96 15.52 14.95
N LEU A 84 17.97 15.74 14.11
CA LEU A 84 17.86 16.57 12.91
C LEU A 84 16.65 16.16 12.04
N ALA A 85 15.97 17.15 11.45
CA ALA A 85 14.74 16.95 10.69
C ALA A 85 14.93 15.97 9.51
N GLU A 86 16.08 16.02 8.86
CA GLU A 86 16.47 15.17 7.72
C GLU A 86 16.41 13.68 8.08
N ARG A 87 16.66 13.33 9.35
CA ARG A 87 16.62 11.94 9.82
C ARG A 87 15.21 11.40 10.01
N ILE A 88 14.21 12.27 10.10
CA ILE A 88 12.80 11.91 10.30
C ILE A 88 11.95 12.19 9.06
N ASN A 89 12.43 13.00 8.10
CA ASN A 89 11.65 13.42 6.93
C ASN A 89 11.15 12.27 6.04
N TRP A 90 11.77 11.09 6.12
CA TRP A 90 11.33 9.89 5.40
C TRP A 90 10.02 9.26 5.93
N ILE A 91 9.57 9.63 7.13
CA ILE A 91 8.28 9.19 7.70
C ILE A 91 7.19 10.07 7.09
N ASP A 92 6.53 9.66 6.01
CA ASP A 92 5.48 10.40 5.32
C ASP A 92 4.10 10.36 6.03
N GLN A 93 3.07 10.90 5.37
CA GLN A 93 1.70 10.91 5.89
C GLN A 93 0.86 9.72 5.41
N SER A 94 1.46 8.73 4.74
CA SER A 94 0.72 7.60 4.21
C SER A 94 0.23 6.68 5.33
N GLU A 95 -1.03 6.26 5.22
CA GLU A 95 -1.65 5.34 6.18
C GLU A 95 -0.90 4.01 6.24
N ARG A 96 -0.46 3.49 5.09
CA ARG A 96 0.31 2.24 5.00
C ARG A 96 1.61 2.32 5.80
N GLN A 97 2.41 3.38 5.62
CA GLN A 97 3.65 3.53 6.39
C GLN A 97 3.35 3.74 7.87
N TYR A 98 2.30 4.49 8.21
CA TYR A 98 1.87 4.67 9.59
C TYR A 98 1.55 3.34 10.27
N LEU A 99 0.71 2.50 9.65
CA LEU A 99 0.34 1.19 10.17
C LEU A 99 1.55 0.27 10.34
N TRP A 100 2.51 0.32 9.41
CA TRP A 100 3.73 -0.47 9.48
C TRP A 100 4.70 0.01 10.57
N LEU A 101 4.88 1.33 10.70
CA LEU A 101 5.82 1.93 11.66
C LEU A 101 5.31 1.89 13.08
N ARG A 102 4.00 2.12 13.30
CA ARG A 102 3.41 2.25 14.62
C ARG A 102 3.82 1.14 15.60
N PRO A 103 3.63 -0.16 15.33
CA PRO A 103 3.99 -1.21 16.29
C PRO A 103 5.51 -1.30 16.53
N ARG A 104 6.33 -0.87 15.56
CA ARG A 104 7.80 -0.87 15.68
C ARG A 104 8.28 0.30 16.54
N VAL A 105 7.74 1.50 16.31
CA VAL A 105 8.01 2.68 17.13
C VAL A 105 7.49 2.49 18.55
N GLU A 106 6.28 1.93 18.73
CA GLU A 106 5.75 1.56 20.05
C GLU A 106 6.74 0.64 20.78
N ARG A 107 7.17 -0.47 20.16
CA ARG A 107 8.12 -1.40 20.77
C ARG A 107 9.44 -0.76 21.19
N LEU A 108 9.97 0.17 20.39
CA LEU A 108 11.21 0.88 20.69
C LEU A 108 11.04 1.85 21.86
N THR A 109 9.91 2.55 21.91
CA THR A 109 9.70 3.70 22.81
C THR A 109 8.94 3.35 24.10
N THR A 110 8.30 2.17 24.18
CA THR A 110 7.51 1.73 25.35
C THR A 110 8.12 0.51 26.05
N GLY A 111 9.43 0.51 26.25
CA GLY A 111 10.16 -0.54 26.97
C GLY A 111 10.05 -0.47 28.50
N LYS A 112 10.76 -1.37 29.21
CA LYS A 112 10.69 -1.53 30.68
C LYS A 112 10.85 -0.24 31.51
N ASN A 113 11.48 0.80 30.96
CA ASN A 113 11.80 2.04 31.66
C ASN A 113 11.11 3.28 31.04
N HIS A 114 10.21 3.13 30.09
CA HIS A 114 9.58 4.25 29.39
C HIS A 114 8.06 4.06 29.33
N SER A 115 7.33 4.98 29.98
CA SER A 115 5.93 5.18 29.67
C SER A 115 5.83 5.87 28.31
N GLY A 116 5.14 5.25 27.36
CA GLY A 116 4.87 5.84 26.06
C GLY A 116 4.07 7.14 26.16
N LEU A 117 3.48 7.57 25.04
CA LEU A 117 2.64 8.76 25.04
C LEU A 117 1.44 8.61 26.00
N PRO A 118 1.04 9.69 26.70
CA PRO A 118 -0.19 9.75 27.47
C PRO A 118 -1.42 9.31 26.65
N ARG A 119 -2.40 8.72 27.33
CA ARG A 119 -3.72 8.45 26.74
C ARG A 119 -4.49 9.77 26.61
N GLY A 120 -5.40 9.86 25.64
CA GLY A 120 -6.27 11.04 25.47
C GLY A 120 -5.71 12.19 24.62
N LEU A 121 -4.57 12.00 23.93
CA LEU A 121 -4.02 12.97 22.98
C LEU A 121 -4.79 12.94 21.65
N VAL A 122 -6.00 13.50 21.63
CA VAL A 122 -6.96 13.33 20.51
C VAL A 122 -6.53 13.97 19.19
N HIS A 123 -5.76 15.06 19.22
CA HIS A 123 -5.24 15.71 18.01
C HIS A 123 -3.86 15.20 17.57
N LEU A 124 -3.22 14.32 18.36
CA LEU A 124 -1.92 13.75 18.02
C LEU A 124 -2.08 12.40 17.32
N THR A 125 -2.20 12.45 15.99
CA THR A 125 -2.47 11.31 15.11
C THR A 125 -1.42 11.16 14.00
N GLY A 126 -1.44 10.02 13.31
CA GLY A 126 -0.65 9.78 12.09
C GLY A 126 0.86 10.03 12.24
N ARG A 127 1.44 10.72 11.24
CA ARG A 127 2.87 11.10 11.20
C ARG A 127 3.32 11.83 12.47
N SER A 128 2.57 12.85 12.90
CA SER A 128 2.93 13.66 14.07
C SER A 128 3.02 12.82 15.34
N ARG A 129 2.13 11.83 15.50
CA ARG A 129 2.18 10.90 16.62
C ARG A 129 3.44 10.04 16.62
N LEU A 130 3.83 9.47 15.47
CA LEU A 130 5.05 8.67 15.37
C LEU A 130 6.30 9.49 15.70
N ILE A 131 6.37 10.71 15.16
CA ILE A 131 7.49 11.63 15.41
C ILE A 131 7.54 11.99 16.90
N ALA A 132 6.40 12.32 17.51
CA ALA A 132 6.32 12.65 18.92
C ALA A 132 6.82 11.52 19.83
N MET A 133 6.51 10.26 19.50
CA MET A 133 7.02 9.09 20.23
C MET A 133 8.55 9.01 20.17
N LEU A 134 9.14 9.23 18.99
CA LEU A 134 10.59 9.23 18.82
C LEU A 134 11.26 10.42 19.50
N ASP A 135 10.65 11.60 19.42
CA ASP A 135 11.17 12.83 20.00
C ASP A 135 11.20 12.76 21.53
N ILE A 136 10.15 12.23 22.17
CA ILE A 136 10.07 12.13 23.63
C ILE A 136 10.88 10.95 24.21
N TRP A 137 11.30 10.01 23.36
CA TRP A 137 12.07 8.84 23.79
C TRP A 137 13.45 9.25 24.33
N ASN A 138 13.60 9.27 25.65
CA ASN A 138 14.83 9.74 26.30
C ASN A 138 15.91 8.66 26.35
N ILE A 139 16.67 8.54 25.27
CA ILE A 139 17.91 7.77 25.19
C ILE A 139 19.01 8.66 24.61
N ASN A 140 20.25 8.17 24.61
CA ASN A 140 21.36 8.86 23.96
C ASN A 140 21.02 9.23 22.50
N ILE A 141 21.23 10.49 22.12
CA ILE A 141 20.82 11.03 20.82
C ILE A 141 21.47 10.31 19.63
N ALA A 142 22.71 9.83 19.78
CA ALA A 142 23.39 9.07 18.73
C ALA A 142 22.78 7.67 18.57
N GLU A 143 22.45 7.01 19.68
CA GLU A 143 21.74 5.73 19.64
C GLU A 143 20.32 5.90 19.06
N LYS A 144 19.60 6.96 19.43
CA LYS A 144 18.31 7.31 18.82
C LYS A 144 18.42 7.46 17.31
N ALA A 145 19.40 8.21 16.83
CA ALA A 145 19.64 8.41 15.41
C ALA A 145 19.88 7.08 14.68
N LYS A 146 20.70 6.19 15.26
CA LYS A 146 20.98 4.85 14.72
C LYS A 146 19.71 3.99 14.64
N GLN A 147 18.87 4.02 15.66
CA GLN A 147 17.61 3.26 15.69
C GLN A 147 16.61 3.78 14.65
N ILE A 148 16.53 5.10 14.47
CA ILE A 148 15.72 5.72 13.40
C ILE A 148 16.25 5.33 12.02
N ASP A 149 17.57 5.32 11.81
CA ASP A 149 18.17 4.89 10.54
C ASP A 149 17.90 3.40 10.28
N SER A 150 17.91 2.55 11.32
CA SER A 150 17.52 1.14 11.21
C SER A 150 16.06 0.99 10.74
N LEU A 151 15.13 1.69 11.38
CA LEU A 151 13.72 1.69 10.97
C LEU A 151 13.54 2.15 9.51
N ARG A 152 14.29 3.18 9.10
CA ARG A 152 14.28 3.67 7.72
C ARG A 152 14.72 2.57 6.75
N ASN A 153 15.82 1.89 7.06
CA ASN A 153 16.35 0.83 6.21
C ASN A 153 15.41 -0.36 6.13
N GLU A 154 14.82 -0.77 7.25
CA GLU A 154 13.79 -1.81 7.29
C GLU A 154 12.56 -1.42 6.45
N TRP A 155 12.12 -0.17 6.53
CA TRP A 155 11.02 0.34 5.69
C TRP A 155 11.36 0.30 4.20
N LEU A 156 12.58 0.72 3.82
CA LEU A 156 13.03 0.68 2.42
C LEU A 156 13.12 -0.77 1.90
N GLN A 157 13.62 -1.70 2.70
CA GLN A 157 13.66 -3.12 2.37
C GLN A 157 12.26 -3.71 2.27
N HIS A 158 11.34 -3.30 3.13
CA HIS A 158 9.94 -3.68 3.08
C HIS A 158 9.31 -3.22 1.76
N LYS A 159 9.45 -1.92 1.43
CA LYS A 159 8.95 -1.30 0.21
C LYS A 159 9.58 -1.88 -1.07
N ALA A 160 10.83 -2.31 -1.04
CA ALA A 160 11.48 -2.94 -2.21
C ALA A 160 10.74 -4.21 -2.69
N LYS A 161 10.05 -4.91 -1.78
CA LYS A 161 9.24 -6.10 -2.09
C LYS A 161 7.95 -5.75 -2.83
N ASP A 162 7.55 -4.48 -2.88
CA ASP A 162 6.37 -4.04 -3.62
C ASP A 162 6.50 -4.34 -5.12
N SER A 163 7.72 -4.45 -5.63
CA SER A 163 8.01 -4.85 -7.01
C SER A 163 7.37 -6.19 -7.40
N ASP A 164 7.17 -7.13 -6.46
CA ASP A 164 6.47 -8.40 -6.71
C ASP A 164 4.98 -8.18 -7.09
N PHE A 165 4.41 -7.03 -6.69
CA PHE A 165 3.03 -6.63 -6.96
C PHE A 165 2.88 -5.72 -8.19
N GLY A 166 3.96 -5.34 -8.88
CA GLY A 166 3.88 -4.41 -10.03
C GLY A 166 2.93 -4.88 -11.15
N TRP A 167 2.63 -6.18 -11.24
CA TRP A 167 1.62 -6.71 -12.16
C TRP A 167 0.18 -6.21 -11.89
N PHE A 168 -0.12 -5.79 -10.66
CA PHE A 168 -1.41 -5.25 -10.25
C PHE A 168 -1.51 -3.72 -10.45
N GLU A 169 -0.42 -3.03 -10.76
CA GLU A 169 -0.37 -1.57 -11.01
C GLU A 169 -0.83 -1.17 -12.43
N ASP A 170 -1.34 -2.12 -13.20
CA ASP A 170 -1.79 -1.89 -14.57
C ASP A 170 -2.95 -0.87 -14.61
N LYS A 171 -2.81 0.16 -15.46
CA LYS A 171 -3.77 1.27 -15.52
C LYS A 171 -5.16 0.85 -15.97
N ASN A 172 -5.26 -0.18 -16.82
CA ASN A 172 -6.53 -0.59 -17.42
C ASN A 172 -7.12 -1.77 -16.66
N GLU A 173 -6.30 -2.79 -16.41
CA GLU A 173 -6.75 -4.06 -15.84
C GLU A 173 -6.39 -4.24 -14.36
N GLY A 174 -5.59 -3.35 -13.77
CA GLY A 174 -5.09 -3.50 -12.40
C GLY A 174 -6.20 -3.68 -11.38
N HIS A 175 -7.26 -2.88 -11.48
CA HIS A 175 -8.42 -3.00 -10.61
C HIS A 175 -9.14 -4.36 -10.74
N LEU A 176 -9.23 -4.93 -11.94
CA LEU A 176 -9.80 -6.27 -12.16
C LEU A 176 -8.89 -7.36 -11.62
N ARG A 177 -7.57 -7.21 -11.78
CA ARG A 177 -6.56 -8.11 -11.21
C ARG A 177 -6.62 -8.08 -9.68
N CYS A 178 -6.80 -6.91 -9.06
CA CYS A 178 -7.01 -6.76 -7.61
C CYS A 178 -8.31 -7.44 -7.15
N LYS A 179 -9.43 -7.28 -7.87
CA LYS A 179 -10.66 -8.03 -7.58
C LYS A 179 -10.46 -9.54 -7.69
N CYS A 180 -9.75 -10.00 -8.72
CA CYS A 180 -9.41 -11.43 -8.87
C CYS A 180 -8.52 -11.93 -7.71
N ALA A 181 -7.59 -11.11 -7.24
CA ALA A 181 -6.78 -11.40 -6.06
C ALA A 181 -7.66 -11.53 -4.82
N TRP A 182 -8.61 -10.60 -4.63
CA TRP A 182 -9.55 -10.63 -3.53
C TRP A 182 -10.40 -11.90 -3.52
N ASP A 183 -10.98 -12.28 -4.67
CA ASP A 183 -11.76 -13.53 -4.78
C ASP A 183 -10.95 -14.75 -4.36
N TRP A 184 -9.68 -14.80 -4.78
CA TRP A 184 -8.79 -15.89 -4.42
C TRP A 184 -8.48 -15.89 -2.91
N LEU A 185 -8.15 -14.72 -2.34
CA LEU A 185 -7.85 -14.56 -0.92
C LEU A 185 -9.06 -14.92 -0.05
N LYS A 186 -10.24 -14.44 -0.41
CA LYS A 186 -11.50 -14.74 0.28
C LYS A 186 -11.78 -16.24 0.32
N LYS A 187 -11.50 -16.95 -0.77
CA LYS A 187 -11.73 -18.40 -0.86
C LYS A 187 -10.67 -19.24 -0.13
N ASN A 188 -9.41 -18.81 -0.15
CA ASN A 188 -8.27 -19.67 0.23
C ASN A 188 -7.55 -19.25 1.52
N ARG A 189 -7.79 -18.05 2.02
CA ARG A 189 -7.03 -17.45 3.14
C ARG A 189 -7.89 -16.81 4.20
N LEU A 190 -9.04 -16.26 3.84
CA LEU A 190 -9.95 -15.67 4.82
C LEU A 190 -10.88 -16.72 5.45
N PRO A 191 -11.19 -16.58 6.76
CA PRO A 191 -12.25 -17.36 7.38
C PRO A 191 -13.61 -17.15 6.70
N PRO A 192 -14.52 -18.13 6.73
CA PRO A 192 -15.84 -18.05 6.09
C PRO A 192 -16.70 -16.83 6.47
N HIS A 193 -16.48 -16.27 7.67
CA HIS A 193 -17.19 -15.10 8.21
C HIS A 193 -16.29 -13.87 8.36
N SER A 194 -15.23 -13.77 7.56
CA SER A 194 -14.36 -12.59 7.59
C SER A 194 -15.14 -11.32 7.20
N LEU A 195 -15.06 -10.30 8.06
CA LEU A 195 -15.57 -8.94 7.79
C LEU A 195 -14.58 -8.08 7.00
N ALA A 196 -13.51 -8.67 6.47
CA ALA A 196 -12.51 -7.94 5.72
C ALA A 196 -13.12 -7.32 4.46
N THR A 197 -12.78 -6.05 4.21
CA THR A 197 -13.31 -5.26 3.10
C THR A 197 -12.73 -5.74 1.76
N PRO A 198 -13.52 -5.72 0.68
CA PRO A 198 -13.02 -6.07 -0.64
C PRO A 198 -11.84 -5.23 -1.09
N ILE A 199 -10.79 -5.90 -1.58
CA ILE A 199 -9.64 -5.24 -2.18
C ILE A 199 -9.97 -4.87 -3.63
N THR A 200 -9.94 -3.58 -3.93
CA THR A 200 -10.33 -3.01 -5.23
C THR A 200 -9.17 -2.39 -5.98
N ASN A 201 -8.10 -2.03 -5.30
CA ASN A 201 -6.94 -1.36 -5.88
C ASN A 201 -5.62 -1.95 -5.36
N HIS A 202 -4.53 -1.48 -5.97
CA HIS A 202 -3.18 -1.95 -5.68
C HIS A 202 -2.73 -1.63 -4.25
N THR A 203 -3.02 -0.41 -3.77
CA THR A 203 -2.60 0.02 -2.42
C THR A 203 -3.27 -0.80 -1.33
N GLU A 204 -4.57 -1.07 -1.46
CA GLU A 204 -5.31 -1.96 -0.56
C GLU A 204 -4.73 -3.38 -0.59
N LEU A 205 -4.36 -3.88 -1.77
CA LEU A 205 -3.76 -5.20 -1.92
C LEU A 205 -2.45 -5.30 -1.15
N ILE A 206 -1.51 -4.37 -1.36
CA ILE A 206 -0.24 -4.45 -0.65
C ILE A 206 -0.45 -4.25 0.86
N THR A 207 -1.32 -3.31 1.25
CA THR A 207 -1.64 -3.09 2.67
C THR A 207 -2.17 -4.37 3.31
N PHE A 208 -3.00 -5.17 2.62
CA PHE A 208 -3.44 -6.47 3.12
C PHE A 208 -2.25 -7.43 3.35
N PHE A 209 -1.34 -7.54 2.39
CA PHE A 209 -0.17 -8.41 2.51
C PHE A 209 0.81 -7.96 3.60
N ASP A 210 0.92 -6.65 3.86
CA ASP A 210 1.70 -6.12 4.97
C ASP A 210 1.21 -6.61 6.34
N HIS A 211 -0.11 -6.84 6.48
CA HIS A 211 -0.74 -7.29 7.72
C HIS A 211 -0.87 -8.82 7.82
N ALA A 212 -0.91 -9.54 6.70
CA ALA A 212 -1.20 -10.96 6.67
C ALA A 212 -0.02 -11.87 7.11
N GLU A 213 1.09 -11.28 7.55
CA GLU A 213 2.30 -11.95 8.06
C GLU A 213 2.83 -13.10 7.17
N PHE A 214 2.55 -13.07 5.87
CA PHE A 214 3.02 -14.11 4.95
C PHE A 214 4.54 -14.06 4.77
N GLY A 215 5.17 -15.24 4.80
CA GLY A 215 6.58 -15.36 4.44
C GLY A 215 6.82 -15.03 2.96
N PRO A 216 8.03 -14.58 2.56
CA PRO A 216 8.32 -14.19 1.17
C PRO A 216 8.00 -15.29 0.14
N THR A 217 8.29 -16.55 0.48
CA THR A 217 8.01 -17.71 -0.37
C THR A 217 6.51 -17.93 -0.54
N GLU A 218 5.74 -17.82 0.55
CA GLU A 218 4.29 -17.97 0.51
C GLU A 218 3.64 -16.85 -0.30
N GLN A 219 4.05 -15.60 -0.06
CA GLN A 219 3.57 -14.46 -0.82
C GLN A 219 3.76 -14.64 -2.32
N LYS A 220 4.97 -15.06 -2.75
CA LYS A 220 5.24 -15.34 -4.17
C LYS A 220 4.39 -16.48 -4.72
N ALA A 221 4.14 -17.53 -3.94
CA ALA A 221 3.26 -18.63 -4.33
C ALA A 221 1.81 -18.16 -4.50
N ILE A 222 1.31 -17.33 -3.58
CA ILE A 222 -0.02 -16.73 -3.67
C ILE A 222 -0.15 -15.85 -4.91
N ILE A 223 0.79 -14.93 -5.14
CA ILE A 223 0.80 -14.06 -6.33
C ILE A 223 0.81 -14.89 -7.61
N LYS A 224 1.60 -15.97 -7.67
CA LYS A 224 1.63 -16.89 -8.81
C LYS A 224 0.28 -17.58 -9.02
N ALA A 225 -0.37 -18.06 -7.96
CA ALA A 225 -1.68 -18.70 -8.05
C ALA A 225 -2.75 -17.72 -8.56
N ILE A 226 -2.73 -16.48 -8.09
CA ILE A 226 -3.64 -15.43 -8.55
C ILE A 226 -3.41 -15.13 -10.04
N LYS A 227 -2.16 -14.98 -10.48
CA LYS A 227 -1.81 -14.79 -11.90
C LYS A 227 -2.33 -15.94 -12.77
N GLN A 228 -2.19 -17.19 -12.33
CA GLN A 228 -2.71 -18.35 -13.05
C GLN A 228 -4.24 -18.36 -13.12
N LEU A 229 -4.93 -18.03 -12.03
CA LEU A 229 -6.39 -17.91 -12.01
C LEU A 229 -6.86 -16.83 -12.99
N TRP A 230 -6.20 -15.67 -13.00
CA TRP A 230 -6.50 -14.59 -13.93
C TRP A 230 -6.33 -15.03 -15.39
N SER A 231 -5.22 -15.67 -15.74
CA SER A 231 -4.99 -16.18 -17.10
C SER A 231 -6.06 -17.16 -17.56
N ARG A 232 -6.54 -18.03 -16.65
CA ARG A 232 -7.67 -18.93 -16.93
C ARG A 232 -8.97 -18.16 -17.17
N ARG A 233 -9.32 -17.21 -16.30
CA ARG A 233 -10.50 -16.35 -16.48
C ARG A 233 -10.46 -15.57 -17.79
N GLN A 234 -9.30 -15.02 -18.16
CA GLN A 234 -9.12 -14.32 -19.43
C GLN A 234 -9.25 -15.26 -20.63
N PHE A 235 -8.78 -16.51 -20.50
CA PHE A 235 -9.00 -17.52 -21.53
C PHE A 235 -10.49 -17.82 -21.68
N ASP A 236 -11.20 -18.07 -20.58
CA ASP A 236 -12.64 -18.37 -20.59
C ASP A 236 -13.45 -17.21 -21.19
N VAL A 237 -13.13 -15.96 -20.86
CA VAL A 237 -13.77 -14.77 -21.46
C VAL A 237 -13.51 -14.66 -22.96
N ARG A 238 -12.32 -15.04 -23.44
CA ARG A 238 -11.99 -15.04 -24.88
C ARG A 238 -12.56 -16.26 -25.62
N ALA A 239 -12.92 -17.31 -24.89
CA ALA A 239 -13.37 -18.59 -25.40
C ALA A 239 -14.85 -18.88 -25.12
N VAL A 240 -15.65 -17.88 -24.73
CA VAL A 240 -17.09 -18.04 -24.42
C VAL A 240 -17.81 -18.77 -25.56
N ASP A 241 -17.50 -18.42 -26.81
CA ASP A 241 -18.10 -19.05 -28.00
C ASP A 241 -17.21 -20.13 -28.65
N LYS A 242 -16.06 -20.46 -28.04
CA LYS A 242 -15.04 -21.33 -28.63
C LYS A 242 -14.70 -22.49 -27.69
N LYS A 243 -15.22 -23.67 -28.01
CA LYS A 243 -14.84 -24.91 -27.35
C LYS A 243 -13.72 -25.59 -28.13
N GLN A 244 -12.58 -25.86 -27.47
CA GLN A 244 -11.55 -26.70 -28.08
C GLN A 244 -12.07 -28.14 -28.20
N VAL A 245 -12.13 -28.66 -29.42
CA VAL A 245 -12.46 -30.06 -29.71
C VAL A 245 -11.20 -30.76 -30.19
N ASN A 246 -10.75 -31.78 -29.45
CA ASN A 246 -9.64 -32.63 -29.89
C ASN A 246 -10.20 -33.72 -30.79
N VAL A 247 -10.00 -33.58 -32.10
CA VAL A 247 -10.43 -34.58 -33.09
C VAL A 247 -9.21 -35.33 -33.60
N MET A 248 -9.25 -36.66 -33.57
CA MET A 248 -8.26 -37.48 -34.28
C MET A 248 -8.66 -37.57 -35.75
N LEU A 249 -7.81 -37.05 -36.63
CA LEU A 249 -7.96 -37.11 -38.07
C LEU A 249 -6.87 -38.01 -38.66
N ALA A 250 -7.20 -38.73 -39.74
CA ALA A 250 -6.18 -39.47 -40.48
C ALA A 250 -5.10 -38.51 -41.00
N LYS A 251 -3.84 -38.98 -41.08
CA LYS A 251 -2.72 -38.16 -41.58
C LYS A 251 -2.99 -37.55 -42.96
N THR A 252 -3.67 -38.30 -43.83
CA THR A 252 -4.11 -37.84 -45.16
C THR A 252 -5.10 -36.68 -45.07
N ALA A 253 -6.07 -36.72 -44.15
CA ALA A 253 -7.02 -35.65 -43.94
C ALA A 253 -6.37 -34.38 -43.35
N ILE A 254 -5.33 -34.53 -42.51
CA ILE A 254 -4.55 -33.41 -41.99
C ILE A 254 -3.80 -32.71 -43.14
N ASN A 255 -3.17 -33.47 -44.05
CA ASN A 255 -2.47 -32.88 -45.19
C ASN A 255 -3.45 -32.12 -46.12
N LEU A 256 -4.63 -32.68 -46.39
CA LEU A 256 -5.66 -31.99 -47.17
C LEU A 256 -6.14 -30.70 -46.48
N LEU A 257 -6.29 -30.72 -45.15
CA LEU A 257 -6.65 -29.54 -44.37
C LEU A 257 -5.56 -28.45 -44.45
N ASP A 258 -4.29 -28.85 -44.51
CA ASP A 258 -3.14 -27.95 -44.66
C ASP A 258 -3.10 -27.30 -46.03
N GLU A 259 -3.31 -28.09 -47.08
CA GLU A 259 -3.41 -27.58 -48.45
C GLU A 259 -4.57 -26.60 -48.61
N LEU A 260 -5.73 -26.89 -48.02
CA LEU A 260 -6.89 -25.99 -48.03
C LEU A 260 -6.62 -24.70 -47.24
N ALA A 261 -5.97 -24.80 -46.08
CA ALA A 261 -5.58 -23.65 -45.26
C ALA A 261 -4.63 -22.72 -46.04
N GLU A 262 -3.60 -23.27 -46.68
CA GLU A 262 -2.65 -22.51 -47.49
C GLU A 262 -3.31 -21.89 -48.72
N LYS A 263 -4.07 -22.68 -49.49
CA LYS A 263 -4.76 -22.23 -50.70
C LYS A 263 -5.70 -21.05 -50.44
N HIS A 264 -6.39 -21.05 -49.30
CA HIS A 264 -7.35 -20.01 -48.94
C HIS A 264 -6.79 -18.96 -47.96
N LYS A 265 -5.51 -19.06 -47.56
CA LYS A 265 -4.85 -18.20 -46.56
C LYS A 265 -5.63 -18.09 -45.24
N LEU A 266 -6.17 -19.23 -44.78
CA LEU A 266 -6.94 -19.34 -43.55
C LEU A 266 -6.24 -20.24 -42.54
N LYS A 267 -6.53 -20.06 -41.25
CA LYS A 267 -6.09 -21.02 -40.24
C LYS A 267 -6.89 -22.32 -40.36
N ARG A 268 -6.26 -23.47 -40.08
CA ARG A 268 -6.91 -24.81 -40.08
C ARG A 268 -8.27 -24.83 -39.39
N ALA A 269 -8.36 -24.20 -38.21
CA ALA A 269 -9.62 -24.11 -37.46
C ALA A 269 -10.72 -23.34 -38.21
N GLN A 270 -10.38 -22.27 -38.93
CA GLN A 270 -11.35 -21.49 -39.72
C GLN A 270 -11.83 -22.26 -40.95
N VAL A 271 -10.96 -23.08 -41.55
CA VAL A 271 -11.34 -23.97 -42.65
C VAL A 271 -12.34 -25.02 -42.14
N LEU A 272 -12.06 -25.66 -41.01
CA LEU A 272 -12.98 -26.63 -40.39
C LEU A 272 -14.32 -25.99 -40.03
N GLU A 273 -14.32 -24.82 -39.37
CA GLU A 273 -15.55 -24.09 -39.03
C GLU A 273 -16.38 -23.81 -40.30
N ARG A 274 -15.76 -23.29 -41.37
CA ARG A 274 -16.47 -23.02 -42.63
C ARG A 274 -17.03 -24.28 -43.28
N LEU A 275 -16.27 -25.37 -43.32
CA LEU A 275 -16.74 -26.65 -43.88
C LEU A 275 -17.94 -27.19 -43.09
N ILE A 276 -17.87 -27.13 -41.75
CA ILE A 276 -18.97 -27.56 -40.87
C ILE A 276 -20.20 -26.66 -41.05
N THR A 277 -20.02 -25.34 -41.11
CA THR A 277 -21.13 -24.39 -41.31
C THR A 277 -21.78 -24.57 -42.68
N MET A 278 -21.00 -24.66 -43.76
CA MET A 278 -21.53 -24.88 -45.10
C MET A 278 -22.33 -26.18 -45.19
N GLU A 279 -21.84 -27.25 -44.56
CA GLU A 279 -22.55 -28.53 -44.56
C GLU A 279 -23.80 -28.49 -43.67
N SER A 280 -23.73 -27.82 -42.52
CA SER A 280 -24.89 -27.69 -41.62
C SER A 280 -26.00 -26.82 -42.21
N GLU A 281 -25.67 -25.81 -43.02
CA GLU A 281 -26.63 -24.89 -43.65
C GLU A 281 -27.13 -25.42 -45.01
N GLY A 282 -26.26 -26.06 -45.79
CA GLY A 282 -26.54 -26.52 -47.15
C GLY A 282 -26.90 -28.00 -47.30
N GLY A 283 -26.49 -28.86 -46.36
CA GLY A 283 -26.88 -30.28 -46.25
C GLY A 283 -26.58 -31.16 -47.47
N GLY A 284 -25.45 -30.96 -48.15
CA GLY A 284 -25.20 -31.57 -49.47
C GLY A 284 -24.09 -32.62 -49.52
N TYR A 285 -23.17 -32.64 -48.57
CA TYR A 285 -21.94 -33.47 -48.64
C TYR A 285 -21.97 -34.69 -47.72
N LEU A 286 -22.83 -34.73 -46.70
CA LEU A 286 -22.97 -35.84 -45.75
C LEU A 286 -24.25 -36.68 -45.96
N VAL A 287 -25.04 -36.41 -46.99
CA VAL A 287 -26.21 -37.23 -47.34
C VAL A 287 -25.71 -38.53 -48.01
N ASP A 288 -25.69 -39.60 -47.22
CA ASP A 288 -25.40 -41.00 -47.53
C ASP A 288 -24.28 -41.29 -48.53
N ASN A 289 -23.12 -41.71 -48.00
CA ASN A 289 -22.33 -42.76 -48.64
C ASN A 289 -22.16 -43.94 -47.67
N PRO A 290 -22.77 -45.12 -47.95
CA PRO A 290 -22.61 -46.30 -47.14
C PRO A 290 -21.15 -46.78 -47.24
N TYR A 291 -20.55 -47.08 -46.10
CA TYR A 291 -19.37 -47.94 -46.04
C TYR A 291 -19.66 -49.24 -46.83
N PRO A 292 -18.89 -49.62 -47.86
CA PRO A 292 -18.90 -51.01 -48.32
C PRO A 292 -18.21 -51.87 -47.24
N PRO A 293 -18.76 -53.04 -46.88
CA PRO A 293 -18.14 -53.92 -45.91
C PRO A 293 -16.81 -54.41 -46.49
N LYS A 294 -15.72 -54.25 -45.74
CA LYS A 294 -14.45 -54.89 -46.10
C LYS A 294 -14.60 -56.38 -45.88
N GLU A 295 -14.61 -57.14 -46.98
CA GLU A 295 -14.42 -58.58 -47.00
C GLU A 295 -13.11 -58.95 -46.30
N THR A 296 -13.17 -59.95 -45.41
CA THR A 296 -12.02 -60.63 -44.85
C THR A 296 -11.49 -61.67 -45.84
N PRO A 297 -10.20 -61.68 -46.20
CA PRO A 297 -9.60 -62.82 -46.87
C PRO A 297 -9.33 -63.95 -45.86
N LYS A 298 -9.57 -65.18 -46.32
CA LYS A 298 -9.32 -66.45 -45.64
C LYS A 298 -7.84 -66.70 -45.36
#